data_AF-X1TUU7-F1
#
_entry.id   AF-X1TUU7-F1
#
_cell.length_a   1.000
_cell.length_b   1.000
_cell.length_c   1.000
_cell.angle_alpha   90.00
_cell.angle_beta   90.00
_cell.angle_gamma   90.00
#
_symmetry.space_group_name_H-M   'P 1'
#
loop_
_entity.id
_entity.type
_entity.pdbx_description
1 polymer ?
#
loop_
_entity_poly.entity_id
_entity_poly.type
_entity_poly.pdbx_seq_one_letter_code
_entity_poly.pdbx_strand_id
1 'polypeptide(L)'
;MMKYTVSPFLMGSIAPLTEEIKKRMRKFGLVKEVYKSMQAESVKLLEKYMNVKIKAIVPIELGGGNTAGAVAAAARLGILAVDGDYTGRAIPEIPQTTPYLEGLPIWPISSVDKYGNLAIIKESVGYEMAERIGKLISAASFGLTGQAGFLFKGSAMKRVIIPGTLTKCLEIGRMIRSLRETGKDPIKEVVQYLEGWLLFEGKVIKKIQKTKKGTIGVPIPSKEVGIFQNKR
;
A
#
# COMPACT_ATOMS: atom_id res chain seq x y z
N MET A 1 24.67 -10.10 13.79
CA MET A 1 23.20 -10.10 13.93
C MET A 1 22.57 -10.04 12.55
N MET A 2 21.65 -10.96 12.22
CA MET A 2 21.04 -11.07 10.89
C MET A 2 20.08 -9.89 10.66
N LYS A 3 20.22 -9.15 9.55
CA LYS A 3 19.41 -7.94 9.25
C LYS A 3 18.17 -8.34 8.46
N TYR A 4 16.99 -8.08 9.02
CA TYR A 4 15.71 -8.31 8.37
C TYR A 4 15.11 -7.04 7.80
N THR A 5 14.43 -7.20 6.67
CA THR A 5 13.58 -6.20 6.03
C THR A 5 12.13 -6.67 6.04
N VAL A 6 11.19 -5.73 6.00
CA VAL A 6 9.75 -6.02 5.98
C VAL A 6 9.04 -5.05 5.05
N SER A 7 7.86 -5.42 4.56
CA SER A 7 7.01 -4.53 3.79
C SER A 7 5.67 -4.33 4.49
N PRO A 8 5.41 -3.12 5.04
CA PRO A 8 4.10 -2.74 5.54
C PRO A 8 3.23 -2.11 4.46
N PHE A 9 1.97 -2.51 4.39
CA PHE A 9 1.02 -2.04 3.39
C PHE A 9 -0.38 -1.88 3.99
N LEU A 10 -1.20 -1.05 3.38
CA LEU A 10 -2.60 -0.86 3.72
C LEU A 10 -3.45 -1.82 2.89
N MET A 11 -4.43 -2.43 3.53
CA MET A 11 -5.41 -3.31 2.89
C MET A 11 -6.80 -2.90 3.31
N GLY A 12 -7.75 -2.81 2.38
CA GLY A 12 -9.17 -2.57 2.69
C GLY A 12 -9.80 -1.48 1.83
N SER A 13 -10.90 -0.91 2.32
CA SER A 13 -11.70 0.08 1.59
C SER A 13 -11.61 1.45 2.24
N ILE A 14 -11.55 2.48 1.39
CA ILE A 14 -11.69 3.90 1.76
C ILE A 14 -13.09 4.45 1.44
N ALA A 15 -14.05 3.57 1.14
CA ALA A 15 -15.42 3.97 0.84
C ALA A 15 -16.03 4.74 2.04
N PRO A 16 -16.81 5.81 1.79
CA PRO A 16 -17.50 6.52 2.85
C PRO A 16 -18.38 5.60 3.70
N LEU A 17 -18.33 5.78 5.02
CA LEU A 17 -19.13 5.00 5.96
C LEU A 17 -20.56 5.56 6.05
N THR A 18 -21.55 4.70 5.85
CA THR A 18 -22.96 5.03 6.07
C THR A 18 -23.28 5.06 7.57
N GLU A 19 -24.36 5.75 7.97
CA GLU A 19 -24.81 5.77 9.38
C GLU A 19 -25.17 4.38 9.91
N GLU A 20 -25.70 3.51 9.05
CA GLU A 20 -25.97 2.12 9.38
C GLU A 20 -24.67 1.36 9.73
N ILE A 21 -23.62 1.53 8.92
CA ILE A 21 -22.31 0.94 9.18
C ILE A 21 -21.73 1.49 10.47
N LYS A 22 -21.79 2.81 10.71
CA LYS A 22 -21.32 3.42 11.96
C LYS A 22 -22.06 2.86 13.18
N LYS A 23 -23.37 2.64 13.09
CA LYS A 23 -24.16 2.01 14.17
C LYS A 23 -23.72 0.57 14.43
N ARG A 24 -23.40 -0.20 13.37
CA ARG A 24 -22.85 -1.56 13.50
C ARG A 24 -21.45 -1.54 14.14
N MET A 25 -20.57 -0.65 13.70
CA MET A 25 -19.22 -0.48 14.28
C MET A 25 -19.27 -0.22 15.79
N ARG A 26 -20.19 0.65 16.25
CA ARG A 26 -20.40 0.89 17.69
C ARG A 26 -20.78 -0.37 18.47
N LYS A 27 -21.58 -1.27 17.88
CA LYS A 27 -21.94 -2.56 18.53
C LYS A 27 -20.73 -3.47 18.73
N PHE A 28 -19.70 -3.34 17.90
CA PHE A 28 -18.44 -4.10 18.01
C PHE A 28 -17.35 -3.37 18.80
N GLY A 29 -17.67 -2.24 19.46
CA GLY A 29 -16.68 -1.47 20.24
C GLY A 29 -15.69 -0.66 19.40
N LEU A 30 -15.90 -0.54 18.08
CA LEU A 30 -15.02 0.19 17.16
C LEU A 30 -15.28 1.70 17.22
N VAL A 31 -15.00 2.31 18.37
CA VAL A 31 -15.38 3.70 18.69
C VAL A 31 -14.21 4.65 18.85
N LYS A 32 -13.03 4.14 19.18
CA LYS A 32 -11.83 4.94 19.47
C LYS A 32 -10.64 4.42 18.69
N GLU A 33 -10.03 5.31 17.92
CA GLU A 33 -8.76 5.01 17.26
C GLU A 33 -7.62 5.09 18.28
N VAL A 34 -6.78 4.05 18.32
CA VAL A 34 -5.68 3.92 19.30
C VAL A 34 -4.30 4.01 18.65
N TYR A 35 -4.21 3.84 17.33
CA TYR A 35 -2.94 3.87 16.60
C TYR A 35 -2.84 5.04 15.64
N LYS A 36 -1.69 5.72 15.68
CA LYS A 36 -1.33 6.78 14.72
C LYS A 36 -0.83 6.26 13.37
N SER A 37 -0.41 5.00 13.31
CA SER A 37 0.07 4.35 12.09
C SER A 37 -0.11 2.84 12.18
N MET A 38 -1.14 2.31 11.53
CA MET A 38 -1.39 0.86 11.50
C MET A 38 -0.22 0.09 10.86
N GLN A 39 0.45 0.69 9.87
CA GLN A 39 1.64 0.11 9.22
C GLN A 39 2.84 -0.01 10.17
N ALA A 40 3.09 0.97 11.03
CA ALA A 40 4.16 0.86 12.01
C ALA A 40 3.85 -0.20 13.08
N GLU A 41 2.58 -0.27 13.50
CA GLU A 41 2.14 -1.25 14.51
C GLU A 41 2.10 -2.68 13.96
N SER A 42 1.77 -2.88 12.67
CA SER A 42 1.88 -4.21 12.04
C SER A 42 3.33 -4.67 11.99
N VAL A 43 4.29 -3.79 11.67
CA VAL A 43 5.72 -4.12 11.73
C VAL A 43 6.15 -4.54 13.14
N LYS A 44 5.74 -3.81 14.18
CA LYS A 44 6.04 -4.17 15.58
C LYS A 44 5.44 -5.52 15.96
N LEU A 45 4.20 -5.78 15.54
CA LEU A 45 3.51 -7.04 15.79
C LEU A 45 4.26 -8.21 15.13
N LEU A 46 4.67 -8.07 13.87
CA LEU A 46 5.44 -9.09 13.16
C LEU A 46 6.83 -9.28 13.76
N GLU A 47 7.52 -8.19 14.12
CA GLU A 47 8.83 -8.21 14.78
C GLU A 47 8.76 -9.06 16.07
N LYS A 48 7.74 -8.80 16.90
CA LYS A 48 7.49 -9.55 18.14
C LYS A 48 7.14 -11.01 17.88
N TYR A 49 6.24 -11.29 16.93
CA TYR A 49 5.80 -12.65 16.60
C TYR A 49 6.97 -13.53 16.14
N MET A 50 7.84 -12.95 15.30
CA MET A 50 8.97 -13.67 14.72
C MET A 50 10.22 -13.69 15.62
N ASN A 51 10.21 -12.91 16.70
CA ASN A 51 11.36 -12.74 17.60
C ASN A 51 12.65 -12.37 16.82
N VAL A 52 12.53 -11.43 15.88
CA VAL A 52 13.65 -10.91 15.08
C VAL A 52 13.80 -9.41 15.30
N LYS A 53 14.90 -8.83 14.81
CA LYS A 53 15.03 -7.37 14.71
C LYS A 53 14.94 -6.93 13.26
N ILE A 54 13.90 -6.16 12.95
CA ILE A 54 13.67 -5.53 11.66
C ILE A 54 14.49 -4.23 11.62
N LYS A 55 15.24 -4.05 10.53
CA LYS A 55 16.19 -2.93 10.35
C LYS A 55 15.85 -2.01 9.19
N ALA A 56 15.00 -2.47 8.26
CA ALA A 56 14.54 -1.63 7.17
C ALA A 56 13.13 -2.02 6.71
N ILE A 57 12.43 -1.04 6.14
CA ILE A 57 11.16 -1.18 5.46
C ILE A 57 11.38 -1.05 3.95
N VAL A 58 10.75 -1.93 3.18
CA VAL A 58 10.65 -1.85 1.73
C VAL A 58 9.19 -1.58 1.38
N PRO A 59 8.85 -0.47 0.71
CA PRO A 59 7.53 -0.28 0.14
C PRO A 59 7.12 -1.43 -0.78
N ILE A 60 5.86 -1.83 -0.76
CA ILE A 60 5.36 -2.88 -1.66
C ILE A 60 5.24 -2.41 -3.11
N GLU A 61 4.80 -1.16 -3.30
CA GLU A 61 4.40 -0.61 -4.60
C GLU A 61 4.59 0.92 -4.65
N LEU A 62 4.42 1.51 -5.84
CA LEU A 62 4.35 2.96 -6.07
C LEU A 62 2.90 3.46 -6.08
N GLY A 63 2.29 3.54 -4.90
CA GLY A 63 0.91 3.99 -4.68
C GLY A 63 0.81 4.88 -3.45
N GLY A 64 -0.04 5.92 -3.49
CA GLY A 64 -0.03 7.01 -2.50
C GLY A 64 0.05 6.55 -1.03
N GLY A 65 -0.87 5.69 -0.58
CA GLY A 65 -0.88 5.20 0.80
C GLY A 65 0.22 4.17 1.12
N ASN A 66 0.56 3.31 0.16
CA ASN A 66 1.49 2.19 0.38
C ASN A 66 2.96 2.61 0.28
N THR A 67 3.28 3.63 -0.50
CA THR A 67 4.63 4.21 -0.58
C THR A 67 4.88 5.18 0.57
N ALA A 68 4.08 6.25 0.65
CA ALA A 68 4.30 7.30 1.67
C ALA A 68 4.06 6.76 3.08
N GLY A 69 3.08 5.87 3.26
CA GLY A 69 2.79 5.22 4.54
C GLY A 69 3.94 4.31 5.01
N ALA A 70 4.60 3.60 4.11
CA ALA A 70 5.77 2.77 4.44
C ALA A 70 6.96 3.63 4.87
N VAL A 71 7.27 4.71 4.15
CA VAL A 71 8.32 5.67 4.53
C VAL A 71 8.01 6.32 5.89
N ALA A 72 6.76 6.73 6.10
CA ALA A 72 6.29 7.31 7.35
C ALA A 72 6.33 6.32 8.54
N ALA A 73 6.13 5.03 8.27
CA ALA A 73 6.28 3.96 9.27
C ALA A 73 7.76 3.75 9.62
N ALA A 74 8.66 3.74 8.64
CA ALA A 74 10.11 3.65 8.88
C ALA A 74 10.62 4.78 9.78
N ALA A 75 10.21 6.02 9.49
CA ALA A 75 10.53 7.18 10.31
C ALA A 75 10.01 7.06 11.75
N ARG A 76 8.75 6.61 11.93
CA ARG A 76 8.15 6.39 13.26
C ARG A 76 8.86 5.32 14.08
N LEU A 77 9.39 4.30 13.41
CA LEU A 77 10.08 3.18 14.05
C LEU A 77 11.58 3.43 14.25
N GLY A 78 12.12 4.54 13.72
CA GLY A 78 13.55 4.83 13.76
C GLY A 78 14.38 3.81 12.97
N ILE A 79 13.84 3.30 11.86
CA ILE A 79 14.52 2.34 10.97
C ILE A 79 14.58 2.88 9.54
N LEU A 80 15.39 2.23 8.71
CA LEU A 80 15.64 2.66 7.33
C LEU A 80 14.41 2.42 6.44
N ALA A 81 14.14 3.33 5.51
CA ALA A 81 13.34 3.03 4.33
C ALA A 81 14.32 2.71 3.19
N VAL A 82 14.12 1.57 2.51
CA VAL A 82 14.95 1.19 1.36
C VAL A 82 14.50 1.99 0.14
N ASP A 83 15.45 2.53 -0.62
CA ASP A 83 15.18 3.17 -1.91
C ASP A 83 14.90 2.12 -2.99
N GLY A 84 13.63 1.75 -3.09
CA GLY A 84 13.11 0.77 -4.02
C GLY A 84 11.76 0.25 -3.55
N ASP A 85 11.13 -0.57 -4.38
CA ASP A 85 9.89 -1.27 -4.05
C ASP A 85 9.85 -2.65 -4.73
N TYR A 86 8.77 -3.40 -4.53
CA TYR A 86 8.62 -4.74 -5.11
C TYR A 86 7.81 -4.76 -6.42
N THR A 87 7.49 -3.61 -7.00
CA THR A 87 6.54 -3.54 -8.12
C THR A 87 6.93 -2.55 -9.23
N GLY A 88 7.51 -1.40 -8.88
CA GLY A 88 7.84 -0.31 -9.81
C GLY A 88 6.63 0.47 -10.33
N ARG A 89 5.43 0.16 -9.85
CA ARG A 89 4.14 0.79 -10.18
C ARG A 89 3.11 0.48 -9.10
N ALA A 90 1.89 1.01 -9.22
CA ALA A 90 0.75 0.53 -8.43
C ALA A 90 0.20 -0.80 -8.97
N ILE A 91 -0.32 -1.64 -8.08
CA ILE A 91 -0.92 -2.94 -8.39
C ILE A 91 -2.32 -3.09 -7.79
N PRO A 92 -3.23 -3.77 -8.50
CA PRO A 92 -4.53 -4.11 -7.94
C PRO A 92 -4.51 -5.33 -7.01
N GLU A 93 -3.49 -6.20 -7.13
CA GLU A 93 -3.38 -7.49 -6.43
C GLU A 93 -1.91 -7.85 -6.15
N ILE A 94 -1.64 -8.47 -5.00
CA ILE A 94 -0.28 -8.76 -4.46
C ILE A 94 0.56 -9.71 -5.34
N PRO A 95 0.01 -10.70 -6.08
CA PRO A 95 0.79 -11.55 -6.98
C PRO A 95 1.61 -10.81 -8.05
N GLN A 96 1.34 -9.51 -8.28
CA GLN A 96 2.09 -8.69 -9.25
C GLN A 96 3.40 -8.10 -8.69
N THR A 97 3.92 -8.67 -7.60
CA THR A 97 5.16 -8.23 -6.95
C THR A 97 6.34 -9.13 -7.37
N THR A 98 7.54 -8.59 -7.41
CA THR A 98 8.77 -9.34 -7.77
C THR A 98 9.09 -10.51 -6.84
N PRO A 99 8.81 -10.52 -5.51
CA PRO A 99 9.01 -11.70 -4.68
C PRO A 99 8.12 -12.87 -5.08
N TYR A 100 6.95 -12.63 -5.69
CA TYR A 100 6.07 -13.67 -6.22
C TYR A 100 6.74 -14.42 -7.38
N LEU A 101 7.39 -13.69 -8.29
CA LEU A 101 8.11 -14.27 -9.44
C LEU A 101 9.27 -15.17 -9.00
N GLU A 102 9.90 -14.84 -7.87
CA GLU A 102 11.01 -15.61 -7.29
C GLU A 102 10.55 -16.67 -6.26
N GLY A 103 9.24 -16.91 -6.13
CA GLY A 103 8.68 -17.93 -5.24
C GLY A 103 8.93 -17.67 -3.75
N LEU A 104 9.25 -16.43 -3.34
CA LEU A 104 9.41 -16.08 -1.93
C LEU A 104 8.04 -15.89 -1.27
N PRO A 105 7.79 -16.38 -0.05
CA PRO A 105 6.49 -16.22 0.60
C PRO A 105 6.27 -14.80 1.13
N ILE A 106 5.02 -14.34 1.13
CA ILE A 106 4.63 -13.09 1.81
C ILE A 106 4.45 -13.28 3.33
N TRP A 107 4.13 -14.50 3.77
CA TRP A 107 3.80 -14.82 5.16
C TRP A 107 5.04 -15.14 6.03
N PRO A 108 4.92 -15.05 7.37
CA PRO A 108 3.73 -14.62 8.13
C PRO A 108 3.35 -13.17 7.86
N ILE A 109 2.04 -12.90 7.84
CA ILE A 109 1.49 -11.55 7.69
C ILE A 109 0.88 -11.13 9.01
N SER A 110 1.31 -10.00 9.53
CA SER A 110 0.62 -9.33 10.64
C SER A 110 -0.44 -8.38 10.09
N SER A 111 -1.53 -8.21 10.82
CA SER A 111 -2.60 -7.27 10.47
C SER A 111 -3.09 -6.55 11.71
N VAL A 112 -3.18 -5.22 11.61
CA VAL A 112 -3.55 -4.31 12.70
C VAL A 112 -4.58 -3.33 12.18
N ASP A 113 -5.73 -3.21 12.85
CA ASP A 113 -6.67 -2.13 12.58
C ASP A 113 -6.43 -0.92 13.48
N LYS A 114 -7.09 0.21 13.19
CA LYS A 114 -6.92 1.44 13.97
C LYS A 114 -7.52 1.40 15.38
N TYR A 115 -8.32 0.38 15.70
CA TYR A 115 -9.05 0.26 16.97
C TYR A 115 -8.32 -0.60 18.01
N GLY A 116 -7.25 -1.30 17.60
CA GLY A 116 -6.45 -2.12 18.52
C GLY A 116 -6.47 -3.61 18.20
N ASN A 117 -7.26 -4.05 17.22
CA ASN A 117 -7.37 -5.47 16.88
C ASN A 117 -6.14 -5.94 16.11
N LEU A 118 -5.62 -7.11 16.50
CA LEU A 118 -4.39 -7.70 15.99
C LEU A 118 -4.67 -9.11 15.45
N ALA A 119 -4.11 -9.44 14.30
CA ALA A 119 -4.17 -10.78 13.71
C ALA A 119 -2.84 -11.17 13.08
N ILE A 120 -2.55 -12.48 13.05
CA ILE A 120 -1.42 -13.06 12.32
C ILE A 120 -1.97 -14.11 11.36
N ILE A 121 -1.68 -13.95 10.07
CA ILE A 121 -1.80 -15.01 9.07
C ILE A 121 -0.46 -15.72 9.08
N LYS A 122 -0.39 -16.86 9.80
CA LYS A 122 0.87 -17.60 9.98
C LYS A 122 1.40 -18.13 8.64
N GLU A 123 0.52 -18.69 7.83
CA GLU A 123 0.83 -19.35 6.57
C GLU A 123 -0.39 -19.32 5.65
N SER A 124 -0.16 -19.48 4.35
CA SER A 124 -1.19 -19.58 3.33
C SER A 124 -0.73 -20.54 2.23
N VAL A 125 -1.67 -21.13 1.51
CA VAL A 125 -1.38 -22.01 0.35
C VAL A 125 -0.86 -21.25 -0.88
N GLY A 126 -0.96 -19.92 -0.88
CA GLY A 126 -0.56 -19.06 -1.99
C GLY A 126 -0.84 -17.58 -1.71
N TYR A 127 -0.38 -16.72 -2.62
CA TYR A 127 -0.52 -15.25 -2.48
C TYR A 127 -1.98 -14.81 -2.59
N GLU A 128 -2.71 -15.37 -3.55
CA GLU A 128 -4.12 -15.07 -3.81
C GLU A 128 -4.96 -15.36 -2.57
N MET A 129 -4.63 -16.45 -1.87
CA MET A 129 -5.32 -16.81 -0.63
C MET A 129 -4.86 -15.97 0.57
N ALA A 130 -3.58 -15.63 0.65
CA ALA A 130 -3.08 -14.74 1.69
C ALA A 130 -3.72 -13.34 1.58
N GLU A 131 -3.80 -12.82 0.35
CA GLU A 131 -4.47 -11.56 0.03
C GLU A 131 -5.97 -11.63 0.34
N ARG A 132 -6.64 -12.73 -0.04
CA ARG A 132 -8.05 -12.94 0.27
C ARG A 132 -8.33 -12.91 1.77
N ILE A 133 -7.54 -13.61 2.58
CA ILE A 133 -7.65 -13.61 4.04
C ILE A 133 -7.39 -12.19 4.58
N GLY A 134 -6.34 -11.52 4.10
CA GLY A 134 -6.01 -10.15 4.48
C GLY A 134 -7.16 -9.16 4.19
N LYS A 135 -7.79 -9.26 3.02
CA LYS A 135 -8.98 -8.48 2.65
C LYS A 135 -10.17 -8.73 3.58
N LEU A 136 -10.39 -9.98 4.00
CA LEU A 136 -11.46 -10.34 4.94
C LEU A 136 -11.22 -9.76 6.33
N ILE A 137 -9.97 -9.76 6.80
CA ILE A 137 -9.60 -9.10 8.07
C ILE A 137 -9.87 -7.60 8.00
N SER A 138 -9.52 -6.93 6.89
CA SER A 138 -9.87 -5.52 6.70
C SER A 138 -11.36 -5.24 6.60
N ALA A 139 -12.12 -6.14 5.96
CA ALA A 139 -13.56 -6.00 5.90
C ALA A 139 -14.19 -6.08 7.30
N ALA A 140 -13.67 -6.94 8.17
CA ALA A 140 -14.11 -7.07 9.56
C ALA A 140 -13.87 -5.79 10.39
N SER A 141 -12.84 -5.00 10.06
CA SER A 141 -12.58 -3.70 10.71
C SER A 141 -13.43 -2.54 10.16
N PHE A 142 -14.28 -2.80 9.16
CA PHE A 142 -15.08 -1.80 8.45
C PHE A 142 -14.23 -0.70 7.79
N GLY A 143 -12.99 -1.01 7.39
CA GLY A 143 -12.12 -0.01 6.78
C GLY A 143 -10.77 -0.55 6.33
N LEU A 144 -9.73 0.23 6.57
CA LEU A 144 -8.34 -0.16 6.32
C LEU A 144 -7.75 -0.90 7.52
N THR A 145 -6.85 -1.82 7.24
CA THR A 145 -5.86 -2.33 8.19
C THR A 145 -4.46 -2.03 7.67
N GLY A 146 -3.51 -1.88 8.57
CA GLY A 146 -2.10 -1.97 8.26
C GLY A 146 -1.67 -3.43 8.38
N GLN A 147 -1.07 -3.95 7.33
CA GLN A 147 -0.50 -5.28 7.29
C GLN A 147 1.01 -5.19 7.12
N ALA A 148 1.75 -6.20 7.57
CA ALA A 148 3.18 -6.33 7.27
C ALA A 148 3.52 -7.78 6.97
N GLY A 149 4.24 -7.99 5.87
CA GLY A 149 4.74 -9.28 5.39
C GLY A 149 6.07 -9.10 4.67
N PHE A 150 6.44 -10.04 3.79
CA PHE A 150 7.74 -10.03 3.09
C PHE A 150 8.92 -9.88 4.06
N LEU A 151 8.88 -10.63 5.16
CA LEU A 151 9.93 -10.62 6.16
C LEU A 151 11.15 -11.38 5.63
N PHE A 152 12.08 -10.65 5.05
CA PHE A 152 13.22 -11.22 4.36
C PHE A 152 14.54 -10.87 5.05
N LYS A 153 15.53 -11.75 4.92
CA LYS A 153 16.92 -11.34 5.12
C LYS A 153 17.30 -10.35 4.04
N GLY A 154 18.17 -9.38 4.35
CA GLY A 154 18.61 -8.39 3.38
C GLY A 154 19.19 -8.98 2.08
N SER A 155 19.81 -10.16 2.12
CA SER A 155 20.29 -10.85 0.92
C SER A 155 19.18 -11.35 0.00
N ALA A 156 18.04 -11.78 0.55
CA ALA A 156 16.88 -12.17 -0.24
C ALA A 156 16.18 -10.94 -0.81
N MET A 157 15.98 -9.90 0.00
CA MET A 157 15.43 -8.62 -0.45
C MET A 157 16.18 -8.05 -1.66
N LYS A 158 17.53 -8.05 -1.61
CA LYS A 158 18.37 -7.55 -2.72
C LYS A 158 18.17 -8.27 -4.05
N ARG A 159 17.71 -9.51 -4.05
CA ARG A 159 17.43 -10.26 -5.29
C ARG A 159 16.12 -9.87 -5.95
N VAL A 160 15.16 -9.38 -5.16
CA VAL A 160 13.79 -9.13 -5.63
C VAL A 160 13.44 -7.64 -5.68
N ILE A 161 14.15 -6.76 -5.00
CA ILE A 161 13.83 -5.34 -5.02
C ILE A 161 14.07 -4.71 -6.41
N ILE A 162 13.19 -3.79 -6.81
CA ILE A 162 13.44 -2.83 -7.89
C ILE A 162 14.05 -1.58 -7.25
N PRO A 163 15.35 -1.31 -7.43
CA PRO A 163 16.03 -0.22 -6.73
C PRO A 163 15.71 1.16 -7.34
N GLY A 164 15.86 2.22 -6.54
CA GLY A 164 15.83 3.62 -7.01
C GLY A 164 14.44 4.19 -7.26
N THR A 165 13.38 3.43 -6.98
CA THR A 165 12.02 3.85 -7.32
C THR A 165 11.52 4.99 -6.44
N LEU A 166 11.96 5.11 -5.18
CA LEU A 166 11.61 6.24 -4.33
C LEU A 166 12.33 7.52 -4.75
N THR A 167 13.62 7.41 -5.07
CA THR A 167 14.41 8.52 -5.62
C THR A 167 13.76 9.04 -6.90
N LYS A 168 13.41 8.14 -7.85
CA LYS A 168 12.72 8.51 -9.09
C LYS A 168 11.38 9.22 -8.83
N CYS A 169 10.56 8.71 -7.91
CA CYS A 169 9.31 9.38 -7.52
C CYS A 169 9.55 10.77 -6.92
N LEU A 170 10.58 10.94 -6.08
CA LEU A 170 10.91 12.21 -5.45
C LEU A 170 11.37 13.25 -6.49
N GLU A 171 12.19 12.85 -7.45
CA GLU A 171 12.68 13.70 -8.53
C GLU A 171 11.54 14.20 -9.41
N ILE A 172 10.66 13.29 -9.85
CA ILE A 172 9.46 13.65 -10.62
C ILE A 172 8.57 14.60 -9.83
N GLY A 173 8.34 14.32 -8.54
CA GLY A 173 7.56 15.20 -7.67
C GLY A 173 8.16 16.60 -7.51
N ARG A 174 9.49 16.71 -7.40
CA ARG A 174 10.22 18.00 -7.35
C ARG A 174 10.10 18.76 -8.67
N MET A 175 10.29 18.06 -9.79
CA MET A 175 10.16 18.62 -11.14
C MET A 175 8.76 19.20 -11.35
N ILE A 176 7.71 18.41 -11.09
CA ILE A 176 6.32 18.85 -11.23
C ILE A 176 6.04 20.08 -10.35
N ARG A 177 6.50 20.08 -9.09
CA ARG A 177 6.31 21.20 -8.18
C ARG A 177 6.97 22.48 -8.72
N SER A 178 8.25 22.39 -9.07
CA SER A 178 9.02 23.55 -9.55
C SER A 178 8.46 24.14 -10.85
N LEU A 179 8.08 23.29 -11.81
CA LEU A 179 7.49 23.75 -13.07
C LEU A 179 6.16 24.47 -12.84
N ARG A 180 5.30 23.95 -11.96
CA ARG A 180 4.05 24.61 -11.58
C ARG A 180 4.26 25.95 -10.89
N GLU A 181 5.23 26.04 -9.98
CA GLU A 181 5.57 27.29 -9.28
C GLU A 181 6.09 28.37 -10.26
N THR A 182 6.68 27.97 -11.38
CA THR A 182 7.15 28.88 -12.45
C THR A 182 6.15 29.08 -13.59
N GLY A 183 4.93 28.55 -13.47
CA GLY A 183 3.89 28.66 -14.50
C GLY A 183 4.14 27.85 -15.78
N LYS A 184 5.08 26.90 -15.76
CA LYS A 184 5.37 26.00 -16.88
C LYS A 184 4.50 24.74 -16.82
N ASP A 185 4.19 24.19 -17.99
CA ASP A 185 3.48 22.92 -18.10
C ASP A 185 4.43 21.78 -17.68
N PRO A 186 4.13 21.00 -16.62
CA PRO A 186 5.00 19.91 -16.20
C PRO A 186 4.93 18.66 -17.09
N ILE A 187 3.93 18.54 -17.98
CA ILE A 187 3.68 17.30 -18.71
C ILE A 187 4.80 16.98 -19.69
N LYS A 188 5.21 17.94 -20.52
CA LYS A 188 6.24 17.75 -21.54
C LYS A 188 7.58 17.32 -20.93
N GLU A 189 7.98 17.97 -19.86
CA GLU A 189 9.23 17.74 -19.15
C GLU A 189 9.24 16.37 -18.46
N VAL A 190 8.11 15.96 -17.86
CA VAL A 190 7.97 14.63 -17.27
C VAL A 190 8.00 13.54 -18.34
N VAL A 191 7.34 13.74 -19.48
CA VAL A 191 7.38 12.80 -20.61
C VAL A 191 8.80 12.63 -21.13
N GLN A 192 9.54 13.73 -21.31
CA GLN A 192 10.94 13.70 -21.72
C GLN A 192 11.83 13.01 -20.69
N TYR A 193 11.67 13.33 -19.40
CA TYR A 193 12.44 12.74 -18.30
C TYR A 193 12.25 11.23 -18.19
N LEU A 194 11.02 10.77 -18.43
CA LEU A 194 10.66 9.36 -18.36
C LEU A 194 10.96 8.58 -19.64
N GLU A 195 11.40 9.26 -20.71
CA GLU A 195 11.43 8.71 -22.07
C GLU A 195 10.09 8.06 -22.45
N GLY A 196 9.00 8.69 -22.00
CA GLY A 196 7.64 8.18 -22.12
C GLY A 196 6.91 8.65 -23.37
N TRP A 197 5.63 8.26 -23.46
CA TRP A 197 4.74 8.68 -24.53
C TRP A 197 3.52 9.41 -23.96
N LEU A 198 3.15 10.54 -24.59
CA LEU A 198 1.86 11.19 -24.34
C LEU A 198 0.78 10.46 -25.14
N LEU A 199 -0.02 9.62 -24.47
CA LEU A 199 -1.06 8.83 -25.15
C LEU A 199 -2.32 9.66 -25.47
N PHE A 200 -2.73 10.55 -24.58
CA PHE A 200 -3.86 11.45 -24.78
C PHE A 200 -3.80 12.65 -23.84
N GLU A 201 -4.46 13.75 -24.23
CA GLU A 201 -4.73 14.90 -23.37
C GLU A 201 -6.24 15.15 -23.32
N GLY A 202 -6.75 15.53 -22.14
CA GLY A 202 -8.16 15.85 -22.00
C GLY A 202 -8.51 16.36 -20.61
N LYS A 203 -9.74 16.85 -20.47
CA LYS A 203 -10.31 17.26 -19.19
C LYS A 203 -11.20 16.14 -18.65
N VAL A 204 -10.99 15.75 -17.40
CA VAL A 204 -11.93 14.88 -16.68
C VAL A 204 -13.21 15.67 -16.42
N ILE A 205 -14.31 15.29 -17.07
CA ILE A 205 -15.60 15.99 -16.94
C ILE A 205 -16.55 15.28 -15.96
N LYS A 206 -16.33 13.99 -15.72
CA LYS A 206 -17.14 13.22 -14.78
C LYS A 206 -16.32 12.07 -14.21
N LYS A 207 -16.50 11.82 -12.91
CA LYS A 207 -15.99 10.63 -12.21
C LYS A 207 -17.19 9.74 -11.86
N ILE A 208 -17.15 8.48 -12.27
CA ILE A 208 -18.14 7.47 -11.87
C ILE A 208 -17.43 6.47 -10.96
N GLN A 209 -17.93 6.33 -9.74
CA GLN A 209 -17.46 5.32 -8.79
C GLN A 209 -18.56 4.26 -8.62
N LYS A 210 -18.29 3.02 -9.04
CA LYS A 210 -19.19 1.89 -8.78
C LYS A 210 -18.57 0.99 -7.73
N THR A 211 -19.15 1.00 -6.53
CA THR A 211 -18.83 0.02 -5.49
C THR A 211 -19.74 -1.19 -5.70
N LYS A 212 -19.19 -2.33 -6.12
CA LYS A 212 -19.95 -3.57 -6.13
C LYS A 212 -20.03 -4.12 -4.71
N LYS A 213 -21.23 -4.47 -4.24
CA LYS A 213 -21.40 -5.29 -3.03
C LYS A 213 -20.74 -6.64 -3.32
N GLY A 214 -19.63 -6.94 -2.65
CA GLY A 214 -19.06 -8.28 -2.70
C GLY A 214 -19.94 -9.27 -1.98
N THR A 215 -19.92 -10.51 -2.42
CA THR A 215 -20.50 -11.64 -1.67
C THR A 215 -19.69 -11.77 -0.37
N ILE A 216 -20.37 -11.80 0.78
CA ILE A 216 -19.79 -11.86 2.14
C ILE A 216 -19.17 -10.53 2.63
N GLY A 217 -19.83 -9.39 2.39
CA GLY A 217 -19.53 -8.15 3.12
C GLY A 217 -18.13 -7.52 2.89
N VAL A 218 -17.32 -8.11 2.01
CA VAL A 218 -16.05 -7.54 1.54
C VAL A 218 -16.38 -6.49 0.48
N PRO A 219 -16.04 -5.21 0.69
CA PRO A 219 -16.14 -4.22 -0.36
C PRO A 219 -15.21 -4.63 -1.50
N ILE A 220 -15.74 -4.79 -2.71
CA ILE A 220 -14.91 -4.95 -3.90
C ILE A 220 -14.32 -3.56 -4.20
N PRO A 221 -13.03 -3.45 -4.57
CA PRO A 221 -12.44 -2.18 -4.99
C PRO A 221 -13.36 -1.47 -5.98
N SER A 222 -13.66 -0.20 -5.71
CA SER A 222 -14.49 0.60 -6.61
C SER A 222 -13.78 0.72 -7.95
N LYS A 223 -14.45 0.34 -9.05
CA LYS A 223 -13.98 0.75 -10.37
C LYS A 223 -14.27 2.23 -10.52
N GLU A 224 -13.21 3.01 -10.69
CA GLU A 224 -13.29 4.43 -11.04
C GLU A 224 -13.11 4.55 -12.56
N VAL A 225 -14.08 5.20 -13.21
CA VAL A 225 -13.96 5.54 -14.63
C VAL A 225 -14.09 7.06 -14.74
N GLY A 226 -13.05 7.68 -15.29
CA GLY A 226 -13.09 9.07 -15.72
C GLY A 226 -13.71 9.17 -17.11
N ILE A 227 -14.66 10.07 -17.30
CA ILE A 227 -15.11 10.49 -18.63
C ILE A 227 -14.24 11.68 -19.03
N PHE A 228 -13.60 11.56 -20.19
CA PHE A 228 -12.69 12.55 -20.72
C PHE A 228 -13.35 13.31 -21.87
N GLN A 229 -13.15 14.62 -21.90
CA GLN A 229 -13.41 15.45 -23.06
C GLN A 229 -12.07 15.88 -23.64
N ASN A 230 -11.88 15.70 -24.95
CA ASN A 230 -10.65 16.10 -25.63
C ASN A 230 -10.48 17.63 -25.49
N LYS A 231 -9.25 18.09 -25.24
CA LYS A 231 -8.95 19.51 -25.41
C LYS A 231 -8.89 19.77 -26.91
N ARG A 232 -9.73 20.67 -27.40
CA ARG A 232 -9.60 21.20 -28.77
C ARG A 232 -8.35 22.06 -28.84
#